data_AF-A0A2M8L5Y3-F1
#
_entry.id   AF-A0A2M8L5Y3-F1
#
_cell.length_a   1.000
_cell.length_b   1.000
_cell.length_c   1.000
_cell.angle_alpha   90.00
_cell.angle_beta   90.00
_cell.angle_gamma   90.00
#
_symmetry.space_group_name_H-M   'P 1'
#
loop_
_entity.id
_entity.type
_entity.pdbx_description
1 polymer ?
#
loop_
_entity_poly.entity_id
_entity_poly.type
_entity_poly.pdbx_seq_one_letter_code
_entity_poly.pdbx_strand_id
1 'polypeptide(L)'
;CIRCREVRENYNPKEKLYLFRQNYMASGGKEIFLSFENKNKTKLYSLLRLRITSNNQAIIREVHTYGQLHPINRERFSTISPQHKGLGKKLIKEAEKIAKKEFGLKKISAISGVGVRNYWKQLGYKLENTYMAKIPL
;
A
#
# COMPACT_ATOMS: atom_id res chain seq x y z
N CYS A 1 0.08 -4.92 -17.60
CA CYS A 1 0.76 -3.75 -16.99
C CYS A 1 -0.07 -3.21 -15.80
N ILE A 2 0.47 -2.34 -14.93
CA ILE A 2 -0.31 -1.72 -13.82
C ILE A 2 -1.41 -0.82 -14.38
N ARG A 3 -1.03 0.15 -15.23
CA ARG A 3 -1.93 1.15 -15.84
C ARG A 3 -3.14 0.54 -16.58
N CYS A 4 -2.93 -0.62 -17.19
CA CYS A 4 -3.92 -1.38 -17.96
C CYS A 4 -5.04 -1.95 -17.07
N ARG A 5 -4.79 -2.06 -15.76
CA ARG A 5 -5.65 -2.78 -14.81
C ARG A 5 -6.20 -1.88 -13.72
N GLU A 6 -5.82 -0.61 -13.66
CA GLU A 6 -6.35 0.34 -12.68
C GLU A 6 -7.88 0.37 -12.75
N VAL A 7 -8.54 0.27 -11.60
CA VAL A 7 -10.00 0.16 -11.57
C VAL A 7 -10.71 1.39 -12.17
N ARG A 8 -10.12 2.59 -12.06
CA ARG A 8 -10.64 3.86 -12.62
C ARG A 8 -12.16 4.00 -12.45
N GLU A 9 -12.89 4.26 -13.54
CA GLU A 9 -14.35 4.40 -13.57
C GLU A 9 -15.08 3.05 -13.47
N ASN A 10 -14.39 1.94 -13.69
CA ASN A 10 -14.94 0.58 -13.60
C ASN A 10 -15.00 0.03 -12.16
N TYR A 11 -15.09 0.95 -11.19
CA TYR A 11 -15.16 0.64 -9.77
C TYR A 11 -16.49 -0.02 -9.42
N ASN A 12 -16.42 -1.29 -9.02
CA ASN A 12 -17.59 -2.03 -8.55
C ASN A 12 -17.48 -2.24 -7.03
N PRO A 13 -18.27 -1.55 -6.20
CA PRO A 13 -18.22 -1.69 -4.74
C PRO A 13 -18.47 -3.13 -4.25
N LYS A 14 -19.23 -3.93 -5.00
CA LYS A 14 -19.61 -5.30 -4.62
C LYS A 14 -18.57 -6.35 -5.05
N GLU A 15 -17.55 -5.96 -5.84
CA GLU A 15 -16.55 -6.90 -6.33
C GLU A 15 -15.63 -7.35 -5.21
N LYS A 16 -15.56 -8.66 -4.94
CA LYS A 16 -14.68 -9.19 -3.89
C LYS A 16 -13.20 -9.00 -4.26
N LEU A 17 -12.43 -8.45 -3.32
CA LEU A 17 -10.99 -8.21 -3.48
C LEU A 17 -10.16 -9.27 -2.79
N TYR A 18 -9.00 -9.54 -3.38
CA TYR A 18 -8.02 -10.51 -2.92
C TYR A 18 -6.67 -9.83 -2.79
N LEU A 19 -5.95 -10.15 -1.71
CA LEU A 19 -4.58 -9.72 -1.52
C LEU A 19 -3.65 -10.64 -2.32
N PHE A 20 -2.85 -10.06 -3.20
CA PHE A 20 -1.81 -10.75 -3.93
C PHE A 20 -0.43 -10.21 -3.56
N ARG A 21 0.56 -11.10 -3.63
CA ARG A 21 1.97 -10.80 -3.39
C ARG A 21 2.80 -11.33 -4.55
N GLN A 22 3.75 -10.53 -4.99
CA GLN A 22 4.77 -10.93 -5.96
C GLN A 22 6.14 -10.45 -5.49
N ASN A 23 7.11 -11.36 -5.44
CA ASN A 23 8.49 -11.05 -5.04
C ASN A 23 9.39 -11.10 -6.27
N TYR A 24 10.37 -10.19 -6.35
CA TYR A 24 11.41 -10.22 -7.38
C TYR A 24 12.70 -9.56 -6.88
N MET A 25 13.84 -9.92 -7.47
CA MET A 25 15.12 -9.30 -7.15
C MET A 25 15.33 -8.06 -8.03
N ALA A 26 15.84 -6.98 -7.44
CA ALA A 26 16.18 -5.76 -8.17
C ALA A 26 17.30 -4.98 -7.46
N SER A 27 18.35 -4.63 -8.20
CA SER A 27 19.49 -3.81 -7.73
C SER A 27 20.05 -4.32 -6.39
N GLY A 28 20.37 -5.62 -6.30
CA GLY A 28 20.93 -6.26 -5.11
C GLY A 28 19.99 -6.38 -3.90
N GLY A 29 18.74 -5.94 -4.01
CA GLY A 29 17.71 -6.08 -2.97
C GLY A 29 16.53 -6.92 -3.43
N LYS A 30 15.59 -7.16 -2.51
CA LYS A 30 14.33 -7.86 -2.78
C LYS A 30 13.18 -6.87 -2.81
N GLU A 31 12.42 -6.89 -3.89
CA GLU A 31 11.17 -6.13 -4.04
C GLU A 31 9.98 -7.05 -3.77
N ILE A 32 9.01 -6.54 -3.03
CA ILE A 32 7.78 -7.21 -2.63
C ILE A 32 6.62 -6.30 -3.06
N PHE A 33 5.94 -6.71 -4.12
CA PHE A 33 4.77 -6.03 -4.64
C PHE A 33 3.51 -6.64 -4.04
N LEU A 34 2.80 -5.85 -3.22
CA LEU A 34 1.50 -6.22 -2.66
C LEU A 34 0.40 -5.49 -3.41
N SER A 35 -0.72 -6.17 -3.64
CA SER A 35 -1.85 -5.58 -4.35
C SER A 35 -3.18 -6.13 -3.89
N PHE A 36 -4.21 -5.28 -3.91
CA PHE A 36 -5.60 -5.71 -3.86
C PHE A 36 -6.15 -5.70 -5.28
N GLU A 37 -6.53 -6.88 -5.76
CA GLU A 37 -7.07 -7.08 -7.11
C GLU A 37 -8.34 -7.93 -7.06
N ASN A 38 -9.10 -7.96 -8.16
CA ASN A 38 -10.16 -8.94 -8.32
C ASN A 38 -9.58 -10.36 -8.54
N LYS A 39 -10.44 -11.39 -8.43
CA LYS A 39 -10.02 -12.80 -8.50
C LYS A 39 -9.16 -13.12 -9.73
N ASN A 40 -9.54 -12.57 -10.88
CA ASN A 40 -8.87 -12.83 -12.17
C ASN A 40 -7.71 -11.88 -12.46
N LYS A 41 -7.33 -10.99 -11.52
CA LYS A 41 -6.24 -10.03 -11.67
C LYS A 41 -6.37 -9.11 -12.88
N THR A 42 -7.61 -8.81 -13.29
CA THR A 42 -7.90 -7.87 -14.38
C THR A 42 -8.11 -6.44 -13.87
N LYS A 43 -8.46 -6.29 -12.59
CA LYS A 43 -8.68 -5.00 -11.93
C LYS A 43 -7.83 -4.86 -10.67
N LEU A 44 -7.13 -3.74 -10.56
CA LEU A 44 -6.24 -3.35 -9.48
C LEU A 44 -6.85 -2.17 -8.72
N TYR A 45 -7.07 -2.40 -7.42
CA TYR A 45 -7.71 -1.44 -6.52
C TYR A 45 -6.72 -0.74 -5.61
N SER A 46 -5.64 -1.40 -5.22
CA SER A 46 -4.59 -0.78 -4.41
C SER A 46 -3.28 -1.55 -4.56
N LEU A 47 -2.15 -0.86 -4.42
CA LEU A 47 -0.83 -1.45 -4.49
C LEU A 47 0.09 -0.88 -3.40
N LEU A 48 1.11 -1.65 -3.05
CA LEU A 48 2.22 -1.24 -2.21
C LEU A 48 3.52 -1.88 -2.72
N ARG A 49 4.58 -1.08 -2.78
CA ARG A 49 5.95 -1.55 -3.07
C ARG A 49 6.78 -1.52 -1.80
N LEU A 50 7.15 -2.69 -1.31
CA LEU A 50 8.07 -2.86 -0.20
C LEU A 50 9.41 -3.34 -0.74
N ARG A 51 10.48 -2.61 -0.42
CA ARG A 51 11.85 -3.01 -0.72
C ARG A 51 12.53 -3.48 0.56
N ILE A 52 13.17 -4.64 0.50
CA ILE A 52 14.19 -5.08 1.45
C ILE A 52 15.55 -4.84 0.80
N THR A 53 16.33 -3.92 1.36
CA THR A 53 17.66 -3.56 0.84
C THR A 53 18.68 -4.67 1.12
N SER A 54 19.82 -4.63 0.42
CA SER A 54 20.97 -5.50 0.71
C SER A 54 21.47 -5.39 2.15
N ASN A 55 21.24 -4.24 2.78
CA ASN A 55 21.64 -3.94 4.15
C ASN A 55 20.52 -4.26 5.17
N ASN A 56 19.57 -5.13 4.81
CA ASN A 56 18.46 -5.54 5.66
C ASN A 56 17.64 -4.37 6.22
N GLN A 57 17.23 -3.44 5.34
CA GLN A 57 16.29 -2.37 5.70
C GLN A 57 14.99 -2.50 4.91
N ALA A 58 13.85 -2.34 5.59
CA ALA A 58 12.54 -2.33 4.97
C ALA A 58 12.11 -0.90 4.61
N ILE A 59 11.81 -0.67 3.33
CA ILE A 59 11.40 0.63 2.80
C ILE A 59 10.12 0.47 1.99
N ILE A 60 9.03 1.07 2.44
CA ILE A 60 7.83 1.29 1.65
C ILE A 60 8.12 2.43 0.67
N ARG A 61 8.23 2.08 -0.61
CA ARG A 61 8.56 3.03 -1.68
C ARG A 61 7.34 3.72 -2.26
N GLU A 62 6.21 3.03 -2.23
CA GLU A 62 4.96 3.49 -2.82
C GLU A 62 3.79 2.81 -2.12
N VAL A 63 2.74 3.57 -1.85
CA VAL A 63 1.41 3.06 -1.52
C VAL A 63 0.41 3.85 -2.35
N HIS A 64 -0.45 3.15 -3.08
CA HIS A 64 -1.45 3.81 -3.91
C HIS A 64 -2.78 3.05 -3.81
N THR A 65 -3.88 3.78 -3.66
CA THR A 65 -5.24 3.21 -3.70
C THR A 65 -5.98 3.88 -4.85
N TYR A 66 -6.48 3.09 -5.79
CA TYR A 66 -7.27 3.56 -6.92
C TYR A 66 -8.75 3.64 -6.52
N GLY A 67 -9.37 4.79 -6.79
CA GLY A 67 -10.73 5.13 -6.38
C GLY A 67 -10.74 5.86 -5.03
N GLN A 68 -11.28 7.07 -4.88
CA GLN A 68 -12.04 7.98 -5.74
C GLN A 68 -11.16 9.21 -5.99
N LEU A 69 -11.11 9.77 -7.21
CA LEU A 69 -10.88 11.22 -7.34
C LEU A 69 -11.96 11.86 -6.47
N HIS A 70 -11.59 12.60 -5.43
CA HIS A 70 -12.56 13.26 -4.53
C HIS A 70 -13.66 13.91 -5.37
N PRO A 71 -14.94 13.46 -5.29
CA PRO A 71 -16.01 14.22 -5.87
C PRO A 71 -16.11 15.48 -5.01
N ILE A 72 -15.94 16.63 -5.64
CA ILE A 72 -16.22 17.94 -5.03
C ILE A 72 -17.71 18.02 -4.59
N ASN A 73 -18.58 17.09 -5.06
CA ASN A 73 -19.97 16.98 -4.65
C ASN A 73 -20.22 15.94 -3.54
N ARG A 74 -20.74 16.44 -2.41
CA ARG A 74 -21.01 15.73 -1.15
C ARG A 74 -22.13 14.68 -1.20
N GLU A 75 -22.65 14.30 -2.36
CA GLU A 75 -23.84 13.43 -2.46
C GLU A 75 -23.55 11.95 -2.75
N ARG A 76 -22.29 11.56 -3.02
CA ARG A 76 -21.92 10.14 -3.29
C ARG A 76 -21.19 9.44 -2.14
N PHE A 77 -21.50 9.78 -0.88
CA PHE A 77 -20.93 9.09 0.29
C PHE A 77 -21.43 7.64 0.47
N SER A 78 -22.45 7.21 -0.28
CA SER A 78 -23.15 5.93 -0.09
C SER A 78 -22.57 4.73 -0.85
N THR A 79 -21.56 4.90 -1.72
CA THR A 79 -21.18 3.83 -2.68
C THR A 79 -19.85 3.11 -2.40
N ILE A 80 -19.11 3.42 -1.34
CA ILE A 80 -17.88 2.67 -1.01
C ILE A 80 -18.22 1.53 -0.06
N SER A 81 -18.09 0.29 -0.54
CA SER A 81 -18.31 -0.89 0.28
C SER A 81 -17.32 -0.95 1.46
N PRO A 82 -17.75 -1.44 2.64
CA PRO A 82 -16.87 -1.57 3.82
C PRO A 82 -15.58 -2.36 3.52
N GLN A 83 -15.65 -3.34 2.61
CA GLN A 83 -14.48 -4.12 2.20
C GLN A 83 -13.40 -3.28 1.50
N HIS A 84 -13.78 -2.26 0.72
CA HIS A 84 -12.87 -1.39 -0.03
C HIS A 84 -12.36 -0.19 0.79
N LYS A 85 -12.90 0.03 2.00
CA LYS A 85 -12.37 1.05 2.91
C LYS A 85 -11.02 0.61 3.48
N GLY A 86 -10.05 1.52 3.46
CA GLY A 86 -8.76 1.35 4.10
C GLY A 86 -7.81 0.34 3.44
N LEU A 87 -7.93 0.09 2.13
CA LEU A 87 -7.03 -0.84 1.42
C LEU A 87 -5.55 -0.49 1.59
N GLY A 88 -5.17 0.78 1.42
CA GLY A 88 -3.80 1.23 1.68
C GLY A 88 -3.33 0.94 3.10
N LYS A 89 -4.17 1.14 4.12
CA LYS A 89 -3.84 0.80 5.52
C LYS A 89 -3.65 -0.71 5.71
N LYS A 90 -4.48 -1.54 5.07
CA LYS A 90 -4.35 -3.00 5.09
C LYS A 90 -3.03 -3.45 4.45
N LEU A 91 -2.63 -2.84 3.32
CA LEU A 91 -1.34 -3.12 2.68
C LEU A 91 -0.16 -2.74 3.57
N ILE A 92 -0.19 -1.57 4.23
CA ILE A 92 0.86 -1.13 5.15
C ILE A 92 0.99 -2.11 6.32
N LYS A 93 -0.13 -2.55 6.90
CA LYS A 93 -0.12 -3.56 7.98
C LYS A 93 0.50 -4.87 7.53
N GLU A 94 0.24 -5.29 6.30
CA GLU A 94 0.85 -6.50 5.75
C GLU A 94 2.35 -6.31 5.49
N ALA A 95 2.77 -5.15 4.98
CA ALA A 95 4.18 -4.82 4.81
C ALA A 95 4.94 -4.81 6.15
N GLU A 96 4.32 -4.27 7.22
CA GLU A 96 4.86 -4.32 8.59
C GLU A 96 5.06 -5.77 9.06
N LYS A 97 4.04 -6.62 8.90
CA LYS A 97 4.14 -8.05 9.25
C LYS A 97 5.24 -8.76 8.47
N ILE A 98 5.33 -8.54 7.16
CA ILE A 98 6.37 -9.14 6.32
C ILE A 98 7.75 -8.73 6.81
N ALA A 99 7.98 -7.42 7.01
CA ALA A 99 9.26 -6.89 7.48
C ALA A 99 9.68 -7.53 8.82
N LYS A 100 8.76 -7.69 9.77
CA LYS A 100 9.06 -8.29 11.07
C LYS A 100 9.19 -9.80 11.03
N LYS A 101 8.17 -10.50 10.51
CA LYS A 101 8.05 -11.96 10.64
C LYS A 101 8.94 -12.73 9.67
N GLU A 102 9.12 -12.20 8.46
CA GLU A 102 9.89 -12.90 7.42
C GLU A 102 11.34 -12.44 7.35
N PHE A 103 11.60 -11.16 7.68
CA PHE A 103 12.94 -10.57 7.58
C PHE A 103 13.55 -10.18 8.92
N GLY A 104 12.82 -10.34 10.04
CA GLY A 104 13.34 -10.04 11.39
C GLY A 104 13.64 -8.55 11.62
N LEU A 105 13.09 -7.66 10.81
CA LEU A 105 13.48 -6.25 10.82
C LEU A 105 12.79 -5.49 11.95
N LYS A 106 13.59 -4.70 12.67
CA LYS A 106 13.13 -3.89 13.81
C LYS A 106 12.61 -2.50 13.39
N LYS A 107 12.72 -2.17 12.11
CA LYS A 107 12.34 -0.86 11.57
C LYS A 107 11.82 -1.00 10.16
N ILE A 108 10.75 -0.26 9.87
CA ILE A 108 10.23 -0.04 8.52
C ILE A 108 10.14 1.47 8.29
N SER A 109 10.57 1.90 7.10
CA SER A 109 10.54 3.31 6.70
C SER A 109 9.67 3.48 5.47
N ALA A 110 9.08 4.66 5.28
CA ALA A 110 8.26 4.99 4.12
C ALA A 110 8.76 6.29 3.49
N ILE A 111 8.90 6.27 2.16
CA ILE A 111 9.10 7.48 1.36
C ILE A 111 7.76 8.22 1.35
N SER A 112 7.76 9.47 1.81
CA SER A 112 6.55 10.26 1.96
C SER A 112 6.78 11.69 1.49
N GLY A 113 6.00 12.14 0.52
CA GLY A 113 5.87 13.56 0.22
C GLY A 113 5.40 14.34 1.45
N VAL A 114 5.76 15.62 1.54
CA VAL A 114 5.47 16.46 2.72
C VAL A 114 3.97 16.48 3.04
N GLY A 115 3.12 16.66 2.01
CA GLY A 115 1.65 16.74 2.18
C GLY A 115 0.98 15.46 2.67
N VAL A 116 1.64 14.30 2.61
CA VAL A 116 1.07 13.01 3.06
C VAL A 116 1.67 12.51 4.38
N ARG A 117 2.56 13.26 5.03
CA ARG A 117 3.17 12.87 6.31
C ARG A 117 2.15 12.69 7.44
N ASN A 118 1.08 13.50 7.47
CA ASN A 118 0.04 13.37 8.49
C ASN A 118 -0.71 12.03 8.41
N TYR A 119 -0.89 11.47 7.21
CA TYR A 119 -1.45 10.13 7.04
C TYR A 119 -0.58 9.06 7.72
N TRP A 120 0.74 9.14 7.55
CA TRP A 120 1.69 8.24 8.19
C TRP A 120 1.72 8.41 9.72
N LYS A 121 1.66 9.65 10.22
CA LYS A 121 1.59 9.93 11.67
C LYS A 121 0.38 9.27 12.32
N GLN A 122 -0.79 9.31 11.69
CA GLN A 122 -1.99 8.61 12.16
C GLN A 122 -1.84 7.08 12.22
N LEU A 123 -0.87 6.51 11.50
CA LEU A 123 -0.53 5.08 11.53
C LEU A 123 0.59 4.74 12.52
N GLY A 124 1.04 5.72 13.31
CA GLY A 124 2.10 5.59 14.31
C GLY A 124 3.51 5.78 13.77
N TYR A 125 3.67 6.23 12.53
CA TYR A 125 5.00 6.55 11.99
C TYR A 125 5.46 7.93 12.47
N LYS A 126 6.75 8.07 12.73
CA LYS A 126 7.39 9.33 13.11
C LYS A 126 8.32 9.80 11.99
N LEU A 127 8.49 11.11 11.86
CA LEU A 127 9.45 11.66 10.90
C LEU A 127 10.86 11.40 11.44
N GLU A 128 11.69 10.73 10.65
CA GLU A 128 13.11 10.52 10.91
C GLU A 128 13.88 10.92 9.65
N ASN A 129 14.61 12.05 9.73
CA ASN A 129 15.23 12.70 8.57
C ASN A 129 14.19 12.97 7.47
N THR A 130 14.35 12.35 6.30
CA THR A 130 13.47 12.50 5.14
C THR A 130 12.37 11.43 5.07
N TYR A 131 12.38 10.43 5.96
CA TYR A 131 11.49 9.27 5.92
C TYR A 131 10.48 9.27 7.06
N MET A 132 9.35 8.59 6.85
CA MET A 132 8.44 8.23 7.94
C MET A 132 8.83 6.84 8.44
N ALA A 133 9.18 6.68 9.72
CA ALA A 133 9.67 5.43 10.27
C ALA A 133 8.83 4.91 11.44
N LYS A 134 8.82 3.58 11.62
CA LYS A 134 8.10 2.89 12.69
C LYS A 134 8.77 1.55 13.02
N ILE A 135 8.58 1.06 14.24
CA ILE A 135 8.86 -0.34 14.59
C ILE A 135 7.68 -1.20 14.09
N PRO A 136 7.93 -2.21 13.22
CA PRO A 136 6.85 -3.00 12.64
C PRO A 136 6.15 -3.90 13.68
N LEU A 137 4.85 -4.17 13.43
CA LEU A 137 3.94 -4.95 14.27
C LEU A 137 4.35 -6.42 14.42
#